data_AF-A0A2S7QFI6-F1
#
_entry.id   AF-A0A2S7QFI6-F1
#
_cell.length_a   1.000
_cell.length_b   1.000
_cell.length_c   1.000
_cell.angle_alpha   90.00
_cell.angle_beta   90.00
_cell.angle_gamma   90.00
#
_symmetry.space_group_name_H-M   'P 1'
#
loop_
_entity.id
_entity.type
_entity.pdbx_description
1 polymer ?
#
loop_
_entity_poly.entity_id
_entity_poly.type
_entity_poly.pdbx_seq_one_letter_code
_entity_poly.pdbx_strand_id
1 'polypeptide(L)'
;MTFARLLDSKSHLIPGKLKVAELFFEVPLDYSNLTRGTIKLFARSVTKYEKPAIVPSEEESRKSSQKPWFVYLQGGPGFGCKPPQDHPLTNVVLEKGYQMLYLDQRGTGLSTPLSAATLALQGDVHRQVDYAKLFRQDNIVRDCEAIRKTLTADYPNDLKKLVTPLT
;
A
#
# COMPACT_ATOMS: atom_id res chain seq x y z
N MET A 1 -11.03 1.33 -15.23
CA MET A 1 -10.89 0.02 -14.56
C MET A 1 -9.84 0.13 -13.47
N THR A 2 -10.12 -0.47 -12.31
CA THR A 2 -9.19 -0.54 -11.18
C THR A 2 -8.47 -1.88 -11.25
N PHE A 3 -7.14 -1.87 -11.28
CA PHE A 3 -6.35 -3.10 -11.39
C PHE A 3 -6.04 -3.74 -10.02
N ALA A 4 -6.26 -3.03 -8.92
CA ALA A 4 -6.09 -3.58 -7.59
C ALA A 4 -7.44 -3.92 -6.94
N ARG A 5 -7.52 -5.10 -6.34
CA ARG A 5 -8.69 -5.54 -5.56
C ARG A 5 -8.28 -5.74 -4.11
N LEU A 6 -8.96 -5.07 -3.18
CA LEU A 6 -8.76 -5.30 -1.74
C LEU A 6 -9.33 -6.68 -1.38
N LEU A 7 -8.48 -7.55 -0.84
CA LEU A 7 -8.82 -8.92 -0.46
C LEU A 7 -9.22 -9.03 1.01
N ASP A 8 -8.46 -8.38 1.88
CA ASP A 8 -8.63 -8.44 3.33
C ASP A 8 -8.15 -7.13 3.98
N SER A 9 -8.77 -6.81 5.11
CA SER A 9 -8.47 -5.62 5.91
C SER A 9 -8.72 -5.89 7.39
N LYS A 10 -7.66 -5.93 8.19
CA LYS A 10 -7.74 -6.13 9.64
C LYS A 10 -7.16 -4.95 10.41
N SER A 11 -8.00 -4.27 11.19
CA SER A 11 -7.59 -3.10 11.98
C SER A 11 -7.35 -3.41 13.45
N HIS A 12 -6.34 -2.78 14.04
CA HIS A 12 -6.05 -2.81 15.46
C HIS A 12 -5.48 -1.46 15.94
N LEU A 13 -5.55 -1.22 17.24
CA LEU A 13 -4.95 -0.04 17.85
C LEU A 13 -3.56 -0.39 18.37
N ILE A 14 -2.63 0.55 18.25
CA ILE A 14 -1.27 0.44 18.80
C ILE A 14 -0.96 1.65 19.68
N PRO A 15 0.08 1.57 20.54
CA PRO A 15 0.54 2.71 21.33
C PRO A 15 0.79 3.96 20.47
N GLY A 16 0.61 5.15 21.07
CA GLY A 16 0.76 6.42 20.35
C GLY A 16 -0.52 6.91 19.65
N LYS A 17 -1.70 6.36 20.00
CA LYS A 17 -3.00 6.75 19.42
C LYS A 17 -3.03 6.54 17.89
N LEU A 18 -2.47 5.43 17.41
CA LEU A 18 -2.53 5.06 16.00
C LEU A 18 -3.51 3.91 15.82
N LYS A 19 -4.35 4.01 14.81
CA LYS A 19 -5.12 2.89 14.26
C LYS A 19 -4.39 2.40 13.02
N VAL A 20 -3.96 1.15 13.06
CA VAL A 20 -3.29 0.48 11.93
C VAL A 20 -4.27 -0.52 11.34
N ALA A 21 -4.37 -0.57 10.01
CA ALA A 21 -5.02 -1.68 9.32
C ALA A 21 -4.06 -2.35 8.35
N GLU A 22 -3.93 -3.67 8.49
CA GLU A 22 -3.23 -4.53 7.56
C GLU A 22 -4.13 -4.81 6.36
N LEU A 23 -3.64 -4.54 5.16
CA LEU A 23 -4.37 -4.60 3.91
C LEU A 23 -3.67 -5.56 2.95
N PHE A 24 -4.44 -6.44 2.32
CA PHE A 24 -3.95 -7.28 1.22
C PHE A 24 -4.64 -6.88 -0.08
N PHE A 25 -3.85 -6.59 -1.10
CA PHE A 25 -4.33 -6.29 -2.44
C PHE A 25 -3.94 -7.39 -3.42
N GLU A 26 -4.83 -7.71 -4.35
CA GLU A 26 -4.50 -8.46 -5.54
C GLU A 26 -4.27 -7.49 -6.70
N VAL A 27 -3.15 -7.66 -7.41
CA VAL A 27 -2.79 -6.86 -8.60
C VAL A 27 -2.26 -7.76 -9.71
N PRO A 28 -2.23 -7.32 -10.98
CA PRO A 28 -1.61 -8.07 -12.05
C PRO A 28 -0.13 -8.35 -11.79
N LEU A 29 0.30 -9.58 -12.06
CA LEU A 29 1.71 -9.92 -12.11
C LEU A 29 2.41 -9.10 -13.22
N ASP A 30 1.77 -9.02 -14.39
CA ASP A 30 2.23 -8.31 -15.56
C ASP A 30 1.14 -7.36 -16.07
N TYR A 31 1.34 -6.05 -15.92
CA TYR A 31 0.38 -5.03 -16.36
C TYR A 31 0.24 -4.93 -17.89
N SER A 32 1.18 -5.48 -18.65
CA SER A 32 1.09 -5.56 -20.11
C SER A 32 0.35 -6.81 -20.59
N ASN A 33 0.24 -7.83 -19.73
CA ASN A 33 -0.41 -9.09 -20.05
C ASN A 33 -1.15 -9.68 -18.83
N LEU A 34 -2.45 -9.35 -18.73
CA LEU A 34 -3.30 -9.72 -17.60
C LEU A 34 -3.58 -11.23 -17.51
N THR A 35 -3.35 -12.01 -18.57
CA THR A 35 -3.59 -13.47 -18.54
C THR A 35 -2.51 -14.23 -17.76
N ARG A 36 -1.40 -13.57 -17.41
CA ARG A 36 -0.30 -14.16 -16.63
C ARG A 36 -0.60 -14.30 -15.13
N GLY A 37 -1.79 -13.91 -14.70
CA GLY A 37 -2.25 -14.04 -13.32
C GLY A 37 -1.90 -12.83 -12.46
N THR A 38 -2.04 -13.02 -11.14
CA THR A 38 -1.97 -11.96 -10.14
C THR A 38 -0.91 -12.25 -9.08
N ILE A 39 -0.50 -11.19 -8.39
CA ILE A 39 0.31 -11.28 -7.17
C ILE A 39 -0.42 -10.59 -6.02
N LYS A 40 0.00 -10.91 -4.80
CA LYS A 40 -0.54 -10.32 -3.59
C LYS A 40 0.42 -9.25 -3.07
N LEU A 41 -0.10 -8.07 -2.80
CA LEU A 41 0.60 -7.01 -2.12
C LEU A 41 0.07 -6.85 -0.70
N PHE A 42 0.96 -6.53 0.21
CA PHE A 42 0.68 -6.21 1.59
C PHE A 42 0.96 -4.73 1.85
N ALA A 43 0.05 -4.09 2.59
CA ALA A 43 0.27 -2.73 3.07
C ALA A 43 -0.26 -2.55 4.49
N ARG A 44 0.26 -1.55 5.19
CA ARG A 44 -0.32 -1.06 6.44
C ARG A 44 -0.83 0.36 6.25
N SER A 45 -2.13 0.54 6.38
CA SER A 45 -2.70 1.88 6.51
C SER A 45 -2.62 2.35 7.94
N VAL A 46 -2.37 3.63 8.14
CA VAL A 46 -2.25 4.24 9.47
C VAL A 46 -3.03 5.54 9.50
N THR A 47 -3.91 5.64 10.49
CA THR A 47 -4.66 6.85 10.80
C THR A 47 -4.49 7.20 12.26
N LYS A 48 -4.59 8.48 12.60
CA LYS A 48 -4.69 8.90 13.99
C LYS A 48 -5.99 8.36 14.60
N TYR A 49 -5.90 7.71 15.75
CA TYR A 49 -7.04 7.29 16.54
C TYR A 49 -7.34 8.35 17.58
N GLU A 50 -8.50 8.99 17.47
CA GLU A 50 -9.02 9.91 18.47
C GLU A 50 -10.34 9.34 18.98
N LYS A 51 -10.52 9.31 20.30
CA LYS A 51 -11.81 8.99 20.90
C LYS A 51 -12.55 10.32 21.06
N PRO A 52 -13.52 10.63 20.19
CA PRO A 52 -14.17 11.92 20.23
C PRO A 52 -15.03 12.02 21.50
N ALA A 53 -15.00 13.19 22.15
CA ALA A 53 -15.81 13.46 23.34
C ALA A 53 -17.30 13.64 23.01
N ILE A 54 -17.60 14.04 21.77
CA ILE A 54 -18.94 14.23 21.22
C ILE A 54 -19.07 13.30 20.02
N VAL A 55 -20.24 12.71 19.82
CA VAL A 55 -20.50 11.89 18.62
C VAL A 55 -20.41 12.80 17.39
N PRO A 56 -19.46 12.55 16.46
CA PRO A 56 -19.32 13.38 15.27
C PRO A 56 -20.56 13.23 14.37
N SER A 57 -20.90 14.29 13.66
CA SER A 57 -21.90 14.22 12.60
C SER A 57 -21.46 13.25 11.48
N GLU A 58 -22.41 12.83 10.64
CA GLU A 58 -22.08 12.00 9.48
C GLU A 58 -21.09 12.69 8.53
N GLU A 59 -21.21 14.01 8.38
CA GLU A 59 -20.32 14.79 7.51
C GLU A 59 -18.90 14.86 8.05
N GLU A 60 -18.74 15.09 9.36
CA GLU A 60 -17.43 15.07 10.02
C GLU A 60 -16.79 13.67 9.97
N SER A 61 -17.60 12.63 10.17
CA SER A 61 -17.16 11.24 10.05
C SER A 61 -16.66 10.95 8.64
N ARG A 62 -17.40 11.37 7.60
CA ARG A 62 -17.00 11.24 6.19
C ARG A 62 -15.73 12.02 5.87
N LYS A 63 -15.62 13.27 6.31
CA LYS A 63 -14.39 14.09 6.14
C LYS A 63 -13.20 13.43 6.82
N SER A 64 -13.39 12.84 8.00
CA SER A 64 -12.33 12.15 8.74
C SER A 64 -11.86 10.85 8.07
N SER A 65 -12.75 10.17 7.33
CA SER A 65 -12.45 8.93 6.61
C SER A 65 -11.89 9.15 5.20
N GLN A 66 -12.04 10.35 4.63
CA GLN A 66 -11.59 10.72 3.28
C GLN A 66 -10.35 11.63 3.28
N LYS A 67 -9.41 11.41 4.20
CA LYS A 67 -8.14 12.15 4.25
C LYS A 67 -7.25 11.82 3.05
N PRO A 68 -6.42 12.76 2.54
CA PRO A 68 -5.47 12.46 1.48
C PRO A 68 -4.46 11.39 1.94
N TRP A 69 -4.08 10.50 1.02
CA TRP A 69 -3.15 9.42 1.30
C TRP A 69 -1.70 9.84 1.06
N PHE A 70 -0.82 9.40 1.96
CA PHE A 70 0.62 9.51 1.85
C PHE A 70 1.23 8.12 1.80
N VAL A 71 1.89 7.74 0.71
CA VAL A 71 2.50 6.41 0.57
C VAL A 71 3.98 6.43 0.90
N TYR A 72 4.39 5.53 1.77
CA TYR A 72 5.78 5.29 2.13
C TYR A 72 6.26 3.98 1.50
N LEU A 73 7.44 4.05 0.88
CA LEU A 73 8.14 2.94 0.26
C LEU A 73 9.50 2.77 0.95
N GLN A 74 9.82 1.58 1.45
CA GLN A 74 10.91 1.33 2.39
C GLN A 74 12.33 1.74 1.92
N GLY A 75 12.54 2.01 0.63
CA GLY A 75 13.87 2.28 0.09
C GLY A 75 14.81 1.06 0.20
N GLY A 76 15.89 1.05 -0.60
CA GLY A 76 16.71 -0.15 -0.79
C GLY A 76 15.91 -1.35 -1.38
N PRO A 77 16.56 -2.32 -2.02
CA PRO A 77 15.88 -3.57 -2.37
C PRO A 77 15.90 -4.57 -1.19
N GLY A 78 14.82 -5.34 -1.04
CA GLY A 78 14.84 -6.60 -0.29
C GLY A 78 14.19 -6.61 1.11
N PHE A 79 13.70 -5.47 1.62
CA PHE A 79 13.02 -5.41 2.91
C PHE A 79 11.62 -4.82 2.78
N GLY A 80 10.66 -5.41 3.51
CA GLY A 80 9.34 -4.80 3.70
C GLY A 80 9.41 -3.59 4.64
N CYS A 81 8.33 -2.82 4.68
CA CYS A 81 8.19 -1.70 5.57
C CYS A 81 8.26 -2.13 7.05
N LYS A 82 9.09 -1.42 7.82
CA LYS A 82 9.10 -1.52 9.28
C LYS A 82 7.73 -1.16 9.88
N PRO A 83 7.44 -1.58 11.12
CA PRO A 83 6.22 -1.18 11.82
C PRO A 83 6.05 0.36 11.82
N PRO A 84 4.87 0.90 11.50
CA PRO A 84 4.70 2.34 11.33
C PRO A 84 5.00 3.20 12.56
N GLN A 85 4.82 2.66 13.77
CA GLN A 85 5.13 3.34 15.03
C GLN A 85 6.62 3.61 15.22
N ASP A 86 7.48 2.84 14.55
CA ASP A 86 8.94 2.98 14.65
C ASP A 86 9.48 4.03 13.67
N HIS A 87 8.61 4.63 12.84
CA HIS A 87 8.99 5.55 11.80
C HIS A 87 8.62 7.01 12.15
N PRO A 88 9.59 7.92 12.35
CA PRO A 88 9.34 9.31 12.77
C PRO A 88 8.40 10.08 11.85
N LEU A 89 8.40 9.76 10.55
CA LEU A 89 7.55 10.41 9.55
C LEU A 89 6.04 10.17 9.80
N THR A 90 5.67 9.08 10.47
CA THR A 90 4.25 8.73 10.69
C THR A 90 3.51 9.87 11.37
N ASN A 91 4.00 10.32 12.53
CA ASN A 91 3.32 11.38 13.29
C ASN A 91 3.30 12.71 12.53
N VAL A 92 4.43 13.08 11.90
CA VAL A 92 4.54 14.31 11.11
C VAL A 92 3.51 14.36 9.98
N VAL A 93 3.30 13.25 9.28
CA VAL A 93 2.35 13.18 8.16
C VAL A 93 0.89 13.17 8.66
N LEU A 94 0.61 12.44 9.74
CA LEU A 94 -0.72 12.42 10.35
C LEU A 94 -1.13 13.79 10.93
N GLU A 95 -0.19 14.52 11.53
CA GLU A 95 -0.40 15.87 12.05
C GLU A 95 -0.69 16.89 10.92
N LYS A 96 -0.14 16.66 9.73
CA LYS A 96 -0.44 17.44 8.52
C LYS A 96 -1.80 17.10 7.89
N GLY A 97 -2.59 16.22 8.49
CA GLY A 97 -3.94 15.87 8.04
C GLY A 97 -4.01 14.77 6.98
N TYR A 98 -2.91 14.07 6.72
CA TYR A 98 -2.89 12.91 5.83
C TYR A 98 -3.18 11.61 6.60
N GLN A 99 -3.38 10.54 5.84
CA GLN A 99 -3.25 9.16 6.32
C GLN A 99 -2.08 8.48 5.62
N MET A 100 -1.42 7.55 6.31
CA MET A 100 -0.22 6.88 5.78
C MET A 100 -0.55 5.51 5.20
N LEU A 101 0.12 5.14 4.12
CA LEU A 101 0.13 3.80 3.54
C LEU A 101 1.57 3.32 3.43
N TYR A 102 1.95 2.36 4.27
CA TYR A 102 3.22 1.66 4.18
C TYR A 102 3.03 0.47 3.26
N LEU A 103 3.60 0.53 2.05
CA LEU A 103 3.45 -0.52 1.05
C LEU A 103 4.74 -1.34 0.96
N ASP A 104 4.63 -2.64 1.24
CA ASP A 104 5.67 -3.58 0.85
C ASP A 104 5.63 -3.68 -0.67
N GLN A 105 6.68 -3.21 -1.34
CA GLN A 105 6.76 -3.26 -2.79
C GLN A 105 6.66 -4.72 -3.28
N ARG A 106 6.15 -4.94 -4.49
CA ARG A 106 6.14 -6.27 -5.10
C ARG A 106 7.50 -6.96 -4.97
N GLY A 107 7.51 -8.21 -4.51
CA GLY A 107 8.74 -8.97 -4.31
C GLY A 107 9.42 -8.77 -2.95
N THR A 108 8.86 -7.95 -2.05
CA THR A 108 9.44 -7.66 -0.73
C THR A 108 8.46 -7.95 0.40
N GLY A 109 8.98 -8.13 1.63
CA GLY A 109 8.18 -8.26 2.84
C GLY A 109 7.11 -9.35 2.76
N LEU A 110 5.84 -8.97 2.86
CA LEU A 110 4.69 -9.89 2.70
C LEU A 110 4.03 -9.82 1.31
N SER A 111 4.59 -9.04 0.39
CA SER A 111 4.13 -8.82 -0.98
C SER A 111 4.77 -9.80 -1.97
N THR A 112 4.26 -11.03 -2.05
CA THR A 112 4.75 -12.12 -2.94
C THR A 112 6.28 -12.08 -3.11
N PRO A 113 7.06 -12.43 -2.07
CA PRO A 113 8.50 -12.17 -2.03
C PRO A 113 9.27 -12.84 -3.16
N LEU A 114 10.19 -12.10 -3.78
CA LEU A 114 11.07 -12.62 -4.81
C LEU A 114 12.36 -13.12 -4.13
N SER A 115 12.54 -14.44 -4.11
CA SER A 115 13.72 -15.13 -3.60
C SER A 115 14.31 -16.09 -4.64
N ALA A 116 15.54 -16.54 -4.41
CA ALA A 116 16.18 -17.56 -5.26
C ALA A 116 15.30 -18.81 -5.40
N ALA A 117 14.65 -19.26 -4.32
CA ALA A 117 13.73 -20.39 -4.35
C ALA A 117 12.52 -20.14 -5.25
N THR A 118 11.86 -18.98 -5.12
CA THR A 118 10.71 -18.64 -5.97
C THR A 118 11.08 -18.45 -7.44
N LEU A 119 12.32 -18.02 -7.71
CA LEU A 119 12.83 -17.83 -9.05
C LEU A 119 13.15 -19.19 -9.70
N ALA A 120 13.74 -20.12 -8.95
CA ALA A 120 14.01 -21.49 -9.43
C ALA A 120 12.74 -22.22 -9.91
N LEU A 121 11.56 -21.88 -9.35
CA LEU A 121 10.27 -22.42 -9.78
C LEU A 121 9.81 -21.92 -11.16
N GLN A 122 10.45 -20.91 -11.74
CA GLN A 122 10.02 -20.32 -13.03
C GLN A 122 10.51 -21.12 -14.26
N GLY A 123 11.42 -22.08 -14.06
CA GLY A 123 12.02 -22.90 -15.12
C GLY A 123 13.40 -22.41 -15.52
N ASP A 124 13.65 -22.32 -16.84
CA ASP A 124 14.94 -21.93 -17.39
C ASP A 124 15.31 -20.45 -17.12
N VAL A 125 16.57 -20.11 -17.38
CA VAL A 125 17.16 -18.79 -17.11
C VAL A 125 16.40 -17.66 -17.82
N HIS A 126 15.89 -17.87 -19.04
CA HIS A 126 15.16 -16.81 -19.75
C HIS A 126 13.84 -16.50 -19.04
N ARG A 127 13.10 -17.54 -18.63
CA ARG A 127 11.86 -17.38 -17.87
C ARG A 127 12.10 -16.73 -16.50
N GLN A 128 13.19 -17.09 -15.83
CA GLN A 128 13.60 -16.47 -14.57
C GLN A 128 13.87 -14.97 -14.76
N VAL A 129 14.66 -14.60 -15.75
CA VAL A 129 14.97 -13.19 -16.04
C VAL A 129 13.70 -12.41 -16.38
N ASP A 130 12.83 -12.97 -17.21
CA ASP A 130 11.57 -12.31 -17.59
C ASP A 130 10.59 -12.18 -16.43
N TYR A 131 10.55 -13.14 -15.51
CA TYR A 131 9.80 -13.01 -14.26
C TYR A 131 10.39 -11.92 -13.36
N ALA A 132 11.71 -11.90 -13.15
CA ALA A 132 12.37 -10.92 -12.31
C ALA A 132 12.19 -9.47 -12.82
N LYS A 133 12.13 -9.26 -14.14
CA LYS A 133 11.83 -7.94 -14.73
C LYS A 133 10.49 -7.37 -14.27
N LEU A 134 9.52 -8.21 -13.93
CA LEU A 134 8.19 -7.75 -13.49
C LEU A 134 8.20 -7.11 -12.09
N PHE A 135 9.30 -7.23 -11.34
CA PHE A 135 9.47 -6.69 -9.99
C PHE A 135 10.20 -5.33 -9.97
N ARG A 136 10.37 -4.71 -11.14
CA ARG A 136 11.05 -3.42 -11.29
C ARG A 136 10.13 -2.24 -10.89
N GLN A 137 10.78 -1.09 -10.70
CA GLN A 137 10.17 0.16 -10.23
C GLN A 137 8.98 0.64 -11.07
N ASP A 138 8.99 0.41 -12.38
CA ASP A 138 7.88 0.78 -13.26
C ASP A 138 6.58 0.06 -12.88
N ASN A 139 6.65 -1.22 -12.52
CA ASN A 139 5.51 -1.96 -12.01
C ASN A 139 5.14 -1.59 -10.57
N ILE A 140 6.10 -1.20 -9.72
CA ILE A 140 5.81 -0.66 -8.38
C ILE A 140 4.99 0.63 -8.48
N VAL A 141 5.29 1.51 -9.44
CA VAL A 141 4.48 2.72 -9.68
C VAL A 141 3.07 2.35 -10.14
N ARG A 142 2.93 1.35 -11.02
CA ARG A 142 1.61 0.83 -11.46
C ARG A 142 0.82 0.22 -10.29
N ASP A 143 1.48 -0.44 -9.35
CA ASP A 143 0.86 -0.96 -8.12
C ASP A 143 0.31 0.17 -7.27
N CYS A 144 1.12 1.20 -7.00
CA CYS A 144 0.70 2.38 -6.24
C CYS A 144 -0.53 3.04 -6.88
N GLU A 145 -0.52 3.24 -8.19
CA GLU A 145 -1.66 3.84 -8.91
C GLU A 145 -2.90 2.93 -8.93
N ALA A 146 -2.71 1.62 -9.01
CA ALA A 146 -3.82 0.68 -8.91
C ALA A 146 -4.45 0.72 -7.50
N ILE A 147 -3.63 0.69 -6.45
CA ILE A 147 -4.07 0.78 -5.06
C ILE A 147 -4.74 2.13 -4.77
N ARG A 148 -4.20 3.25 -5.28
CA ARG A 148 -4.84 4.58 -5.16
C ARG A 148 -6.26 4.55 -5.65
N LYS A 149 -6.48 4.02 -6.85
CA LYS A 149 -7.80 3.96 -7.47
C LYS A 149 -8.77 3.10 -6.66
N THR A 150 -8.28 2.06 -5.98
CA THR A 150 -9.07 1.24 -5.06
C THR A 150 -9.41 1.99 -3.77
N LEU A 151 -8.42 2.58 -3.09
CA LEU A 151 -8.58 3.24 -1.80
C LEU A 151 -9.37 4.55 -1.88
N THR A 152 -9.42 5.18 -3.05
CA THR A 152 -10.08 6.48 -3.28
C THR A 152 -11.26 6.38 -4.24
N ALA A 153 -11.81 5.19 -4.43
CA ALA A 153 -12.89 4.95 -5.38
C ALA A 153 -14.11 5.85 -5.10
N ASP A 154 -14.47 6.00 -3.83
CA ASP A 154 -15.59 6.78 -3.28
C ASP A 154 -15.23 8.23 -2.91
N TYR A 155 -13.98 8.66 -3.13
CA TYR A 155 -13.54 10.01 -2.77
C TYR A 155 -14.08 11.05 -3.77
N PRO A 156 -14.21 12.31 -3.35
CA PRO A 156 -14.27 13.46 -4.27
C PRO A 156 -13.05 13.49 -5.20
N ASN A 157 -13.23 13.95 -6.45
CA ASN A 157 -12.21 13.89 -7.50
C ASN A 157 -10.90 14.62 -7.14
N ASP A 158 -10.99 15.73 -6.42
CA ASP A 158 -9.87 16.54 -5.95
C ASP A 158 -9.00 15.84 -4.90
N LEU A 159 -9.60 14.89 -4.14
CA LEU A 159 -8.95 14.11 -3.08
C LEU A 159 -8.40 12.75 -3.54
N LYS A 160 -8.64 12.34 -4.79
CA LYS A 160 -8.12 11.08 -5.35
C LYS A 160 -6.62 11.15 -5.67
N LYS A 161 -5.77 11.43 -4.68
CA LYS A 161 -4.31 11.59 -4.87
C LYS A 161 -3.53 10.75 -3.86
N LEU A 162 -2.41 10.19 -4.32
CA LEU A 162 -1.35 9.67 -3.44
C LEU A 162 -0.22 10.69 -3.45
N VAL A 163 0.20 11.10 -2.25
CA VAL A 163 1.40 11.90 -2.06
C VAL A 163 2.53 10.97 -1.62
N THR A 164 3.70 11.09 -2.22
CA THR A 164 4.91 10.39 -1.80
C THR A 164 5.86 11.37 -1.13
N PRO A 165 6.72 10.92 -0.20
CA PRO A 165 7.90 11.68 0.18
C PRO A 165 8.85 11.64 -1.01
N LEU A 166 8.70 12.53 -1.98
CA LEU A 166 9.73 12.79 -2.97
C LEU A 166 10.56 13.96 -2.44
N THR A 167 11.87 13.72 -2.36
CA THR A 167 13.00 14.68 -2.30
C THR A 167 12.65 16.14 -2.07
#